data_AF-A0A2P4Q8R4-F1
#
_entry.id   AF-A0A2P4Q8R4-F1
#
_cell.length_a   1.000
_cell.length_b   1.000
_cell.length_c   1.000
_cell.angle_alpha   90.00
_cell.angle_beta   90.00
_cell.angle_gamma   90.00
#
_symmetry.space_group_name_H-M   'P 1'
#
loop_
_entity.id
_entity.type
_entity.pdbx_description
1 polymer ?
#
loop_
_entity_poly.entity_id
_entity_poly.type
_entity_poly.pdbx_seq_one_letter_code
_entity_poly.pdbx_strand_id
1 'polypeptide(L)' 'NNDDPNNPWSLAPSYSQVIDNNGNINPNPFMIQTPDKNTNMFIDIRTSLFAIYLFLAG' A
#
# COMPACT_ATOMS: atom_id res chain seq x y z
N ASN A 1 -3.40 -10.75 -11.63
CA ASN A 1 -3.39 -10.13 -12.96
C ASN A 1 -2.99 -8.67 -12.74
N ASN A 2 -1.79 -8.26 -13.13
CA ASN A 2 -1.27 -6.91 -12.83
C ASN A 2 -1.79 -5.83 -13.79
N ASP A 3 -2.53 -6.22 -14.83
CA ASP A 3 -3.10 -5.30 -15.83
C ASP A 3 -4.50 -4.78 -15.44
N ASP A 4 -4.94 -5.00 -14.19
CA ASP A 4 -6.17 -4.39 -13.69
C ASP A 4 -5.95 -2.88 -13.46
N PRO A 5 -6.62 -2.01 -14.23
CA PRO A 5 -6.46 -0.56 -14.08
C PRO A 5 -6.92 -0.03 -12.72
N ASN A 6 -7.70 -0.82 -11.96
CA ASN A 6 -8.19 -0.47 -10.64
C ASN A 6 -7.47 -1.22 -9.52
N ASN A 7 -6.31 -1.83 -9.79
CA ASN A 7 -5.54 -2.51 -8.74
C ASN A 7 -5.01 -1.50 -7.71
N PRO A 8 -5.50 -1.51 -6.46
CA PRO A 8 -5.09 -0.53 -5.45
C PRO A 8 -3.61 -0.67 -5.07
N TRP A 9 -3.01 -1.85 -5.27
CA TRP A 9 -1.60 -2.11 -5.00
C TRP A 9 -0.64 -1.41 -5.96
N SER A 10 -1.14 -0.83 -7.06
CA SER A 10 -0.35 0.02 -7.96
C SER A 10 0.05 1.36 -7.34
N LEU A 11 -0.71 1.84 -6.35
CA LEU A 11 -0.45 3.10 -5.65
C LEU A 11 0.43 2.93 -4.41
N ALA A 12 0.61 1.69 -3.96
CA ALA A 12 1.38 1.40 -2.75
C ALA A 12 2.88 1.47 -3.05
N PRO A 13 3.69 2.05 -2.13
CA PRO A 13 5.15 1.99 -2.25
C PRO A 13 5.63 0.55 -2.34
N SER A 14 6.53 0.28 -3.29
CA SER A 14 7.15 -1.03 -3.46
C SER A 14 8.66 -0.92 -3.34
N TYR A 15 9.27 -1.98 -2.82
CA TYR A 15 10.70 -2.07 -2.56
C TYR A 15 11.28 -3.17 -3.42
N SER A 16 12.21 -2.80 -4.29
CA SER A 16 13.00 -3.73 -5.09
C SER A 16 14.23 -4.19 -4.32
N GLN A 17 14.59 -5.46 -4.49
CA GLN A 17 15.82 -6.01 -3.91
C GLN A 17 17.04 -5.54 -4.73
N VAL A 18 18.10 -5.10 -4.04
CA VAL A 18 19.43 -4.92 -4.64
C VAL A 18 20.06 -6.30 -4.80
N ILE A 19 20.36 -6.69 -6.04
CA ILE A 19 20.79 -8.06 -6.37
C ILE A 19 22.30 -8.23 -6.21
N ASP A 20 23.09 -7.15 -6.38
CA ASP A 20 24.56 -7.22 -6.31
C ASP A 20 25.22 -5.99 -5.67
N ASN A 21 26.52 -6.13 -5.38
CA ASN A 21 27.35 -5.05 -4.85
C ASN A 21 27.65 -3.94 -5.89
N ASN A 22 27.24 -4.13 -7.13
CA ASN A 22 27.40 -3.16 -8.22
C ASN A 22 26.19 -2.21 -8.33
N GLY A 23 25.17 -2.38 -7.49
CA GLY A 23 23.99 -1.53 -7.45
C GLY A 23 22.92 -1.93 -8.46
N ASN A 24 22.97 -3.13 -9.04
CA ASN A 24 21.89 -3.61 -9.89
C ASN A 24 20.67 -3.93 -9.03
N ILE A 25 19.55 -3.28 -9.37
CA ILE A 25 18.27 -3.42 -8.68
C ILE A 25 17.38 -4.38 -9.49
N ASN A 26 16.70 -5.30 -8.81
CA ASN A 26 15.70 -6.15 -9.46
C ASN A 26 14.57 -5.29 -10.03
N PRO A 27 14.25 -5.37 -11.33
CA PRO A 27 13.11 -4.65 -11.89
C PRO A 27 11.78 -5.08 -11.25
N ASN A 28 11.72 -6.28 -10.67
CA ASN A 28 10.53 -6.78 -10.00
C ASN A 28 10.57 -6.37 -8.52
N PRO A 29 9.48 -5.76 -8.01
CA PRO A 29 9.38 -5.42 -6.59
C PRO A 29 9.40 -6.71 -5.76
N PHE A 30 10.22 -6.72 -4.71
CA PHE A 30 10.35 -7.85 -3.79
C PHE A 30 9.28 -7.80 -2.70
N MET A 31 8.94 -6.59 -2.25
CA MET A 31 7.94 -6.35 -1.21
C MET A 31 7.09 -5.13 -1.56
N ILE A 32 5.79 -5.21 -1.27
CA ILE A 32 4.87 -4.08 -1.33
C ILE A 32 4.60 -3.64 0.11
N GLN A 33 4.67 -2.35 0.39
CA GLN A 33 4.36 -1.82 1.71
C GLN A 33 2.88 -2.05 2.00
N THR A 34 2.58 -2.75 3.10
CA THR A 34 1.21 -2.84 3.60
C THR A 34 0.83 -1.54 4.29
N PRO A 35 -0.41 -1.07 4.14
CA PRO A 35 -0.84 0.17 4.78
C PRO A 35 -0.83 0.01 6.30
N ASP A 36 -0.34 1.04 6.99
CA ASP A 36 -0.31 1.10 8.45
C ASP A 36 -1.60 1.71 9.01
N LYS A 37 -1.65 1.91 10.33
CA LYS A 37 -2.82 2.52 11.01
C LYS A 37 -3.14 3.96 10.58
N ASN A 38 -2.18 4.67 9.99
CA ASN A 38 -2.36 6.06 9.54
C ASN A 38 -2.87 6.09 8.09
N THR A 39 -2.46 5.13 7.27
CA THR A 39 -2.91 4.98 5.88
C THR A 39 -4.22 4.20 5.78
N ASN A 40 -4.44 3.20 6.64
CA ASN A 40 -5.66 2.40 6.70
C ASN A 40 -6.38 2.61 8.04
N MET A 41 -7.39 3.47 8.01
CA MET A 41 -8.23 3.77 9.17
C MET A 41 -9.09 2.59 9.61
N PHE A 42 -9.17 1.49 8.86
CA PHE A 42 -10.00 0.33 9.21
C PHE A 42 -9.30 -0.69 10.12
N ILE A 43 -8.05 -0.44 10.51
CA ILE A 43 -7.28 -1.35 11.37
C ILE A 43 -7.73 -1.28 12.84
N ASP A 44 -8.16 -0.11 13.33
CA ASP A 44 -8.62 0.10 14.71
C ASP A 44 -10.09 0.53 14.74
N ILE A 45 -10.87 0.00 15.67
CA ILE A 45 -12.32 0.26 15.75
C ILE A 45 -12.66 1.75 15.91
N ARG A 46 -11.83 2.53 16.60
CA ARG A 46 -12.04 3.97 16.82
C ARG A 46 -11.83 4.74 15.52
N THR A 47 -10.75 4.43 14.80
CA THR A 47 -10.46 5.05 13.50
C THR A 47 -11.46 4.59 12.44
N SER A 48 -11.92 3.34 12.50
CA SER A 48 -12.95 2.79 11.61
C SER A 48 -14.28 3.52 11.77
N LEU A 49 -14.71 3.76 13.01
CA LEU A 49 -15.96 4.48 13.27
C LEU A 49 -15.88 5.92 12.77
N PHE A 50 -14.75 6.58 12.97
CA PHE A 50 -14.52 7.92 12.45
C PHE A 50 -14.47 7.94 10.91
N ALA A 51 -13.84 6.94 10.28
CA ALA A 51 -13.83 6.77 8.82
C ALA A 51 -15.24 6.61 8.25
N ILE A 52 -16.10 5.81 8.90
CA ILE A 52 -17.51 5.66 8.51
C ILE A 52 -18.26 6.99 8.66
N TYR A 53 -18.02 7.71 9.76
CA TYR A 53 -18.62 9.04 9.95
C TYR A 53 -18.22 10.00 8.84
N LEU A 54 -16.93 10.12 8.51
CA LEU A 54 -16.44 10.96 7.41
C LEU A 54 -17.06 10.53 6.07
N PHE A 55 -17.12 9.22 5.80
CA PHE A 55 -17.73 8.68 4.58
C PHE A 55 -19.21 9.05 4.44
N LEU A 56 -19.96 9.04 5.53
CA LEU A 56 -21.39 9.38 5.53
C LEU A 56 -21.64 10.90 5.52
N ALA A 57 -20.75 11.68 6.12
CA ALA A 57 -20.90 13.13 6.25
C ALA A 57 -20.47 13.90 4.99
N GLY A 58 -19.51 13.38 4.22
CA GLY A 58 -19.01 13.98 2.98
C GLY A 58 -17.82 14.91 3.18
#